data_AF-A0A9E6AB11-F1
#
_entry.id   AF-A0A9E6AB11-F1
#
_cell.length_a   1.000
_cell.length_b   1.000
_cell.length_c   1.000
_cell.angle_alpha   90.00
_cell.angle_beta   90.00
_cell.angle_gamma   90.00
#
_symmetry.space_group_name_H-M   'P 1'
#
loop_
_entity.id
_entity.type
_entity.pdbx_description
1 polymer ?
#
loop_
_entity_poly.entity_id
_entity_poly.type
_entity_poly.pdbx_seq_one_letter_code
_entity_poly.pdbx_strand_id
1 'polypeptide(L)'
;MSSNICDQEGKEVCVGLYLGPCVITPTIARTRNGLSLVSVEAKTDAKIAKIDARQLSDLMLASEPIRNWANAVLRDALNEKAEREWCLAALGGAERLKWFRQTYPRYEEIFTHVLIASFLGITPVTLSRLRADDGQG
;
A
#
# COMPACT_ATOMS: atom_id res chain seq x y z
N MET A 1 8.83 -1.03 2.05
CA MET A 1 8.28 -0.01 2.98
C MET A 1 6.81 -0.33 3.25
N SER A 2 6.23 0.19 4.33
CA SER A 2 4.79 0.11 4.59
C SER A 2 4.22 1.49 4.90
N SER A 3 2.93 1.71 4.64
CA SER A 3 2.19 2.87 5.14
C SER A 3 1.14 2.46 6.15
N ASN A 4 1.05 3.20 7.26
CA ASN A 4 0.13 2.92 8.34
C ASN A 4 -0.74 4.14 8.66
N ILE A 5 -1.96 3.89 9.09
CA ILE A 5 -2.84 4.86 9.76
C ILE A 5 -3.00 4.45 11.22
N CYS A 6 -3.43 5.40 12.06
CA CYS A 6 -3.72 5.15 13.46
C CYS A 6 -5.25 5.20 13.65
N ASP A 7 -5.82 4.20 14.31
CA ASP A 7 -7.22 4.25 14.72
C ASP A 7 -7.42 5.09 16.01
N GLN A 8 -8.66 5.17 16.48
CA GLN A 8 -9.01 5.99 17.65
C GLN A 8 -8.36 5.49 18.97
N GLU A 9 -7.92 4.24 19.00
CA GLU A 9 -7.31 3.60 20.17
C GLU A 9 -5.77 3.62 20.10
N GLY A 10 -5.20 4.25 19.07
CA GLY A 10 -3.76 4.33 18.89
C GLY A 10 -3.15 3.14 18.15
N LYS A 11 -3.97 2.20 17.67
CA LYS A 11 -3.49 1.00 16.99
C LYS A 11 -3.18 1.31 15.52
N GLU A 12 -2.03 0.82 15.08
CA GLU A 12 -1.60 0.97 13.69
C GLU A 12 -2.31 -0.03 12.77
N VAL A 13 -2.82 0.49 11.66
CA VAL A 13 -3.42 -0.28 10.57
C VAL A 13 -2.60 -0.06 9.31
N CYS A 14 -2.08 -1.15 8.75
CA CYS A 14 -1.32 -1.14 7.50
C CYS A 14 -2.28 -0.93 6.32
N VAL A 15 -2.03 0.10 5.53
CA VAL A 15 -2.84 0.50 4.36
C VAL A 15 -2.06 0.49 3.05
N GLY A 16 -0.77 0.15 3.10
CA GLY A 16 0.08 0.03 1.92
C GLY A 16 1.34 -0.75 2.19
N LEU A 17 1.73 -1.57 1.22
CA LEU A 17 2.97 -2.33 1.18
C LEU A 17 3.69 -1.98 -0.12
N TYR A 18 4.98 -1.61 -0.02
CA TYR A 18 5.73 -1.05 -1.15
C TYR A 18 7.05 -1.80 -1.33
N LEU A 19 7.19 -2.51 -2.45
CA LEU A 19 8.43 -3.14 -2.89
C LEU A 19 9.08 -2.31 -4.01
N GLY A 20 10.37 -2.01 -3.88
CA GLY A 20 11.10 -1.21 -4.86
C GLY A 20 11.46 -2.01 -6.13
N PRO A 21 11.59 -1.34 -7.30
CA PRO A 21 11.35 0.08 -7.53
C PRO A 21 9.84 0.41 -7.57
N CYS A 22 9.41 1.44 -6.86
CA CYS A 22 8.02 1.91 -6.86
C CYS A 22 7.95 3.41 -6.57
N VAL A 23 6.80 4.00 -6.89
CA VAL A 23 6.47 5.37 -6.49
C VAL A 23 5.46 5.30 -5.36
N ILE A 24 5.82 5.85 -4.20
CA ILE A 24 4.84 6.06 -3.13
C ILE A 24 4.08 7.33 -3.47
N THR A 25 2.77 7.16 -3.57
CA THR A 25 1.92 8.03 -4.37
C THR A 25 1.81 9.42 -3.79
N PRO A 26 1.58 10.42 -4.67
CA PRO A 26 1.93 11.79 -4.36
C PRO A 26 1.02 12.37 -3.27
N THR A 27 1.53 13.42 -2.65
CA THR A 27 0.95 14.20 -1.54
C THR A 27 -0.58 14.29 -1.58
N ILE A 28 -1.19 14.50 -2.75
CA ILE A 28 -2.64 14.68 -2.92
C ILE A 28 -3.51 13.55 -2.35
N ALA A 29 -3.08 12.29 -2.48
CA ALA A 29 -3.89 11.13 -2.08
C ALA A 29 -3.74 10.79 -0.57
N ARG A 30 -2.84 11.47 0.14
CA ARG A 30 -2.40 11.11 1.49
C ARG A 30 -2.15 12.32 2.39
N THR A 31 -2.65 13.49 2.00
CA THR A 31 -2.44 14.76 2.72
C THR A 31 -3.75 15.50 2.84
N ARG A 32 -4.02 16.03 4.03
CA ARG A 32 -5.14 16.93 4.29
C ARG A 32 -4.58 18.14 5.03
N ASN A 33 -4.89 19.35 4.55
CA ASN A 33 -4.41 20.60 5.15
C ASN A 33 -2.87 20.64 5.34
N GLY A 34 -2.12 20.08 4.38
CA GLY A 34 -0.65 20.03 4.43
C GLY A 34 -0.05 18.96 5.36
N LEU A 35 -0.87 18.19 6.08
CA LEU A 35 -0.43 17.11 6.97
C LEU A 35 -0.64 15.75 6.33
N SER A 36 0.35 14.86 6.44
CA SER A 36 0.17 13.50 5.95
C SER A 36 -0.82 12.72 6.83
N LEU A 37 -1.72 12.00 6.17
CA LEU A 37 -2.71 11.12 6.78
C LEU A 37 -2.13 9.74 7.13
N VAL A 38 -0.89 9.45 6.72
CA VAL A 38 -0.25 8.15 6.89
C VAL A 38 1.19 8.34 7.36
N SER A 39 1.66 7.44 8.21
CA SER A 39 3.11 7.23 8.42
C SER A 39 3.63 6.31 7.32
N VAL A 40 4.90 6.48 6.94
CA VAL A 40 5.59 5.57 6.02
C VAL A 40 6.90 5.14 6.64
N GLU A 41 7.13 3.84 6.66
CA GLU A 41 8.29 3.24 7.32
C GLU A 41 9.04 2.31 6.37
N ALA A 42 10.36 2.47 6.34
CA ALA A 42 11.24 1.51 5.68
C ALA A 42 11.49 0.32 6.61
N LYS A 43 11.20 -0.90 6.13
CA LYS A 43 11.38 -2.16 6.88
C LYS A 43 12.75 -2.80 6.66
N THR A 44 13.50 -2.28 5.71
CA THR A 44 14.86 -2.65 5.33
C THR A 44 15.58 -1.37 4.91
N ASP A 45 16.88 -1.45 4.72
CA ASP A 45 17.63 -0.37 4.07
C ASP A 45 16.99 -0.01 2.73
N ALA A 46 16.84 1.29 2.49
CA ALA A 46 16.17 1.80 1.31
C ALA A 46 16.84 3.08 0.81
N LYS A 47 16.91 3.23 -0.51
CA LYS A 47 17.29 4.48 -1.17
C LYS A 47 16.02 5.18 -1.63
N ILE A 48 15.85 6.43 -1.23
CA ILE A 48 14.63 7.21 -1.48
C ILE A 48 15.00 8.47 -2.25
N ALA A 49 14.43 8.63 -3.44
CA ALA A 49 14.38 9.90 -4.14
C ALA A 49 13.13 10.66 -3.70
N LYS A 50 13.26 11.95 -3.41
CA LYS A 50 12.15 12.83 -3.05
C LYS A 50 12.05 13.95 -4.07
N ILE A 51 10.83 14.31 -4.43
CA ILE A 51 10.52 15.47 -5.25
C ILE A 51 9.56 16.38 -4.48
N ASP A 52 9.83 17.67 -4.47
CA ASP A 52 8.90 18.64 -3.90
C ASP A 52 7.61 18.66 -4.74
N ALA A 53 6.45 18.64 -4.08
CA ALA A 53 5.17 18.53 -4.76
C ALA A 53 4.85 19.75 -5.65
N ARG A 54 5.32 20.95 -5.27
CA ARG A 54 5.17 22.16 -6.07
C ARG A 54 6.08 22.09 -7.29
N GLN A 55 7.34 21.70 -7.10
CA GLN A 55 8.27 21.51 -8.23
C GLN A 55 7.76 20.48 -9.23
N LEU A 56 7.20 19.35 -8.77
CA LEU A 56 6.58 18.38 -9.67
C LEU A 56 5.40 19.00 -10.44
N SER A 57 4.56 19.80 -9.77
CA SER A 57 3.42 20.46 -10.40
C SER A 57 3.86 21.46 -11.48
N ASP A 58 4.89 22.27 -11.21
CA ASP A 58 5.47 23.18 -12.19
C ASP A 58 6.06 22.42 -13.39
N LEU A 59 6.74 21.29 -13.15
CA LEU A 59 7.25 20.43 -14.21
C LEU A 59 6.15 19.78 -15.05
N MET A 60 5.02 19.41 -14.45
CA MET A 60 3.85 18.87 -15.17
C MET A 60 3.18 19.93 -16.05
N LEU A 61 3.25 21.22 -15.69
CA LEU A 61 2.79 22.31 -16.54
C LEU A 61 3.76 22.55 -17.71
N ALA A 62 5.07 22.47 -17.44
CA ALA A 62 6.11 22.74 -18.43
C ALA A 62 6.40 21.57 -19.39
N SER A 63 6.06 20.32 -19.02
CA SER A 63 6.44 19.12 -19.79
C SER A 63 5.31 18.09 -19.84
N GLU A 64 4.80 17.85 -21.06
CA GLU A 64 3.78 16.82 -21.30
C GLU A 64 4.23 15.40 -20.92
N PRO A 65 5.46 14.94 -21.25
CA PRO A 65 5.93 13.63 -20.79
C PRO A 65 5.90 13.46 -19.28
N ILE A 66 6.32 14.48 -18.52
CA ILE A 66 6.30 14.45 -17.05
C ILE A 66 4.87 14.39 -16.53
N ARG A 67 3.97 15.19 -17.12
CA ARG A 67 2.54 15.16 -16.79
C ARG A 67 1.91 13.80 -17.04
N ASN A 68 2.19 13.19 -18.19
CA ASN A 68 1.65 11.87 -18.54
C ASN A 68 2.16 10.78 -17.59
N TRP A 69 3.45 10.84 -17.22
CA TRP A 69 4.02 9.97 -16.19
C TRP A 69 3.35 10.16 -14.83
N ALA A 70 3.24 11.39 -14.34
CA ALA A 70 2.65 11.67 -13.02
C ALA A 70 1.17 11.25 -12.95
N ASN A 71 0.41 11.45 -14.04
CA ASN A 71 -0.97 11.01 -14.15
C ASN A 71 -1.09 9.48 -14.17
N ALA A 72 -0.18 8.78 -14.86
CA ALA A 72 -0.15 7.32 -14.84
C ALA A 72 0.11 6.79 -13.42
N VAL A 73 1.11 7.34 -12.72
CA VAL A 73 1.41 7.01 -11.32
C VAL A 73 0.19 7.24 -10.42
N LEU A 74 -0.52 8.36 -10.56
CA LEU A 74 -1.71 8.65 -9.76
C LEU A 74 -2.87 7.70 -10.07
N ARG A 75 -3.04 7.30 -11.33
CA ARG A 75 -4.06 6.33 -11.73
C ARG A 75 -3.77 4.95 -11.15
N ASP A 76 -2.52 4.48 -11.25
CA ASP A 76 -2.12 3.18 -10.72
C ASP A 76 -2.30 3.16 -9.18
N ALA A 77 -1.94 4.24 -8.50
CA ALA A 77 -2.20 4.45 -7.07
C ALA A 77 -3.67 4.28 -6.68
N LEU A 78 -4.56 4.87 -7.49
CA LEU A 78 -5.99 4.87 -7.23
C LEU A 78 -6.57 3.49 -7.46
N ASN A 79 -6.13 2.82 -8.52
CA ASN A 79 -6.51 1.44 -8.82
C ASN A 79 -6.10 0.50 -7.69
N GLU A 80 -4.84 0.55 -7.22
CA GLU A 80 -4.37 -0.27 -6.09
C GLU A 80 -5.22 -0.04 -4.83
N LYS A 81 -5.59 1.21 -4.55
CA LYS A 81 -6.44 1.55 -3.39
C LYS A 81 -7.86 1.01 -3.56
N ALA A 82 -8.45 1.16 -4.75
CA ALA A 82 -9.80 0.69 -5.05
C ALA A 82 -9.88 -0.84 -5.03
N GLU A 83 -8.91 -1.54 -5.61
CA GLU A 83 -8.84 -3.00 -5.57
C GLU A 83 -8.75 -3.52 -4.15
N ARG A 84 -7.91 -2.88 -3.30
CA ARG A 84 -7.85 -3.22 -1.88
C ARG A 84 -9.19 -2.94 -1.18
N GLU A 85 -9.82 -1.80 -1.45
CA GLU A 85 -11.12 -1.46 -0.86
C GLU A 85 -12.19 -2.50 -1.22
N TRP A 86 -12.28 -2.90 -2.50
CA TRP A 86 -13.20 -3.94 -2.95
C TRP A 86 -12.88 -5.30 -2.34
N CYS A 87 -11.60 -5.67 -2.25
CA CYS A 87 -11.16 -6.87 -1.55
C CYS A 87 -11.64 -6.89 -0.09
N LEU A 88 -11.48 -5.79 0.64
CA LEU A 88 -11.93 -5.68 2.03
C LEU A 88 -13.46 -5.67 2.16
N ALA A 89 -14.18 -5.09 1.19
CA ALA A 89 -15.63 -4.99 1.23
C ALA A 89 -16.35 -6.29 0.80
N ALA A 90 -15.80 -7.01 -0.18
CA ALA A 90 -16.50 -8.11 -0.85
C ALA A 90 -16.00 -9.51 -0.46
N LEU A 91 -14.76 -9.65 0.02
CA LEU A 91 -14.14 -10.97 0.21
C LEU A 91 -14.06 -11.39 1.69
N GLY A 92 -14.17 -12.69 1.94
CA GLY A 92 -13.87 -13.34 3.21
C GLY A 92 -12.37 -13.52 3.44
N GLY A 93 -11.96 -13.95 4.63
CA GLY A 93 -10.54 -14.01 5.02
C GLY A 93 -9.67 -14.88 4.11
N ALA A 94 -10.17 -16.05 3.70
CA ALA A 94 -9.46 -16.96 2.81
C ALA A 94 -9.32 -16.37 1.39
N GLU A 95 -10.41 -15.80 0.86
CA GLU A 95 -10.41 -15.17 -0.46
C GLU A 95 -9.53 -13.92 -0.51
N ARG A 96 -9.46 -13.15 0.59
CA ARG A 96 -8.52 -12.02 0.73
C ARG A 96 -7.07 -12.48 0.64
N LEU A 97 -6.71 -13.58 1.31
CA LEU A 97 -5.35 -14.14 1.23
C LEU A 97 -5.03 -14.64 -0.19
N LYS A 98 -5.98 -15.30 -0.85
CA LYS A 98 -5.82 -15.74 -2.24
C LYS A 98 -5.63 -14.55 -3.18
N TRP A 99 -6.48 -13.52 -3.08
CA TRP A 99 -6.33 -12.28 -3.83
C TRP A 99 -4.97 -11.65 -3.57
N PHE A 100 -4.53 -11.56 -2.31
CA PHE A 100 -3.24 -10.98 -1.95
C PHE A 100 -2.07 -11.65 -2.66
N ARG A 101 -2.05 -12.99 -2.68
CA ARG A 101 -0.98 -13.76 -3.34
C ARG A 101 -0.97 -13.59 -4.86
N GLN A 102 -2.15 -13.41 -5.46
CA GLN A 102 -2.30 -13.16 -6.90
C GLN A 102 -1.86 -11.74 -7.26
N THR A 103 -2.28 -10.74 -6.49
CA THR A 103 -1.99 -9.32 -6.74
C THR A 103 -0.55 -8.95 -6.36
N TYR A 104 -0.01 -9.54 -5.30
CA TYR A 104 1.32 -9.23 -4.77
C TYR A 104 2.18 -10.50 -4.63
N PRO A 105 2.64 -11.07 -5.75
CA PRO A 105 3.52 -12.23 -5.71
C PRO A 105 4.74 -11.97 -4.82
N ARG A 106 5.11 -12.96 -4.02
CA ARG A 106 6.29 -12.95 -3.14
C ARG A 106 6.24 -11.96 -1.97
N TYR A 107 5.17 -11.19 -1.77
CA TYR A 107 5.10 -10.25 -0.65
C TYR A 107 5.14 -10.96 0.72
N GLU A 108 4.68 -12.22 0.81
CA GLU A 108 4.84 -13.06 2.01
C GLU A 108 6.30 -13.41 2.34
N GLU A 109 7.22 -13.32 1.38
CA GLU A 109 8.66 -13.53 1.61
C GLU A 109 9.33 -12.28 2.21
N ILE A 110 8.70 -11.12 2.05
CA ILE A 110 9.32 -9.81 2.27
C ILE A 110 8.71 -9.09 3.48
N PHE A 111 7.39 -9.17 3.63
CA PHE A 111 6.66 -8.49 4.68
C PHE A 111 6.28 -9.45 5.79
N THR A 112 6.36 -8.96 7.04
CA THR A 112 5.94 -9.76 8.19
C THR A 112 4.46 -10.13 8.10
N HIS A 113 4.09 -11.30 8.62
CA HIS A 113 2.69 -11.73 8.66
C HIS A 113 1.80 -10.75 9.43
N VAL A 114 2.33 -10.02 10.41
CA VAL A 114 1.59 -8.98 11.14
C VAL A 114 1.18 -7.84 10.20
N LEU A 115 2.10 -7.37 9.35
CA LEU A 115 1.80 -6.33 8.37
C LEU A 115 0.81 -6.82 7.30
N ILE A 116 0.96 -8.05 6.83
CA ILE A 116 0.06 -8.64 5.83
C ILE A 116 -1.35 -8.84 6.42
N ALA A 117 -1.46 -9.36 7.65
CA ALA A 117 -2.75 -9.51 8.32
C ALA A 117 -3.46 -8.16 8.49
N SER A 118 -2.71 -7.14 8.95
CA SER A 118 -3.21 -5.77 9.09
C SER A 118 -3.67 -5.18 7.73
N PHE A 119 -2.89 -5.40 6.66
CA PHE A 119 -3.21 -4.96 5.31
C PHE A 119 -4.52 -5.58 4.78
N LEU A 120 -4.76 -6.86 5.09
CA LEU A 120 -5.96 -7.63 4.72
C LEU A 120 -7.15 -7.46 5.68
N GLY A 121 -6.99 -6.65 6.73
CA GLY A 121 -8.05 -6.42 7.71
C GLY A 121 -8.45 -7.69 8.47
N ILE A 122 -7.49 -8.58 8.75
CA ILE A 122 -7.68 -9.80 9.54
C ILE A 122 -6.67 -9.85 10.70
N THR A 123 -6.90 -10.73 11.68
CA THR A 123 -5.96 -10.88 12.79
C THR A 123 -4.75 -11.73 12.36
N PRO A 124 -3.55 -11.54 12.98
CA PRO A 124 -2.41 -12.41 12.72
C PRO A 124 -2.69 -13.90 12.99
N VAL A 125 -3.54 -14.20 13.98
CA VAL A 125 -3.99 -15.56 14.29
C VAL A 125 -4.85 -16.11 13.15
N THR A 126 -5.79 -15.33 12.63
CA THR A 126 -6.61 -15.69 11.46
C THR A 126 -5.71 -16.00 10.25
N LEU A 127 -4.76 -15.12 9.95
CA LEU A 127 -3.82 -15.33 8.84
C LEU A 127 -3.00 -16.62 9.04
N SER A 128 -2.52 -16.89 10.25
CA SER A 128 -1.76 -18.10 10.55
C SER A 128 -2.57 -19.38 10.31
N ARG A 129 -3.86 -19.39 10.64
CA ARG A 129 -4.76 -20.54 10.40
C ARG A 129 -4.98 -20.75 8.91
N LEU A 130 -5.35 -19.70 8.18
CA LEU A 130 -5.58 -19.77 6.73
C LEU A 130 -4.35 -20.30 5.97
N ARG A 131 -3.15 -19.88 6.36
CA ARG A 131 -1.91 -20.37 5.76
C ARG A 131 -1.62 -21.85 6.03
N ALA A 132 -2.08 -22.39 7.17
CA ALA A 132 -1.90 -23.80 7.52
C ALA A 132 -2.92 -24.70 6.78
N ASP A 133 -4.12 -24.19 6.55
CA ASP A 133 -5.20 -24.91 5.85
C ASP A 133 -4.91 -25.01 4.33
N ASP A 134 -4.36 -23.96 3.72
CA ASP A 134 -3.98 -23.96 2.29
C ASP A 134 -2.82 -24.91 1.95
N GLY A 135 -1.96 -25.24 2.92
CA GLY A 135 -0.82 -26.15 2.73
C GLY A 135 -1.19 -27.65 2.72
N GLN A 136 -2.47 -27.97 2.90
CA GLN A 136 -2.99 -29.35 2.97
C GLN A 136 -3.82 -29.74 1.72
N GLY A 137 -3.80 -28.91 0.67
CA GLY A 137 -4.54 -29.12 -0.60
C GLY A 137 -3.65 -29.38 -1.81
#